data_AF-A0A853KYS1-F1
#
_entry.id   AF-A0A853KYS1-F1
#
_cell.length_a   1.000
_cell.length_b   1.000
_cell.length_c   1.000
_cell.angle_alpha   90.00
_cell.angle_beta   90.00
_cell.angle_gamma   90.00
#
_symmetry.space_group_name_H-M   'P 1'
#
loop_
_entity.id
_entity.type
_entity.pdbx_description
1 polymer ?
#
loop_
_entity_poly.entity_id
_entity_poly.type
_entity_poly.pdbx_seq_one_letter_code
_entity_poly.pdbx_strand_id
1 'polypeptide(L)'
;MFSYIAVALLSVWIAFMILIWTKGGLRKGRKFGNKIAKHLGFTNNFFHSVLDNGTSGPSLQVLAILETGNLSVHQASVELGPSLRRGLTQLESKFGPQEMIENAKPVVMDLVREWEELQKNS
;
A
#
# COMPACT_ATOMS: atom_id res chain seq x y z
N MET A 1 18.47 -2.49 -43.25
CA MET A 1 19.05 -1.79 -42.07
C MET A 1 18.06 -0.91 -41.32
N PHE A 2 17.22 -0.10 -41.98
CA PHE A 2 16.25 0.80 -41.30
C PHE A 2 15.22 0.13 -40.38
N SER A 3 14.78 -1.10 -40.70
CA SER A 3 13.82 -1.86 -39.88
C SER A 3 14.36 -2.20 -38.47
N TYR A 4 15.64 -2.56 -38.34
CA TYR A 4 16.23 -2.91 -37.04
C TYR A 4 16.40 -1.69 -36.13
N ILE A 5 16.73 -0.52 -36.71
CA ILE A 5 16.84 0.74 -35.97
C ILE A 5 15.46 1.17 -35.45
N ALA A 6 14.41 1.03 -36.27
CA ALA A 6 13.05 1.33 -35.84
C ALA A 6 12.57 0.40 -34.70
N VAL A 7 12.86 -0.90 -34.78
CA VAL A 7 12.51 -1.86 -33.71
C VAL A 7 13.30 -1.58 -32.42
N ALA A 8 14.58 -1.23 -32.52
CA ALA A 8 15.40 -0.88 -31.35
C ALA A 8 14.95 0.42 -30.66
N LEU A 9 14.54 1.43 -31.44
CA LEU A 9 13.99 2.66 -30.87
C LEU A 9 12.62 2.42 -30.20
N LEU A 10 11.79 1.55 -30.78
CA LEU A 10 10.49 1.22 -30.23
C LEU A 10 10.60 0.44 -28.91
N SER A 11 11.54 -0.50 -28.81
CA SER A 11 11.77 -1.26 -27.58
C SER A 11 12.33 -0.39 -26.44
N VAL A 12 13.25 0.52 -26.75
CA VAL A 12 13.74 1.52 -25.78
C VAL A 12 12.61 2.45 -25.32
N TRP A 13 11.75 2.88 -26.23
CA TRP A 13 10.62 3.75 -25.91
C TRP A 13 9.57 3.05 -25.03
N ILE A 14 9.26 1.77 -25.32
CA ILE A 14 8.38 0.95 -24.48
C ILE A 14 8.98 0.75 -23.10
N ALA A 15 10.26 0.41 -23.00
CA ALA A 15 10.94 0.26 -21.72
C ALA A 15 10.91 1.58 -20.91
N PHE A 16 11.12 2.71 -21.58
CA PHE A 16 11.04 4.04 -20.97
C PHE A 16 9.63 4.36 -20.45
N MET A 17 8.59 4.03 -21.22
CA MET A 17 7.19 4.18 -20.77
C MET A 17 6.90 3.30 -19.56
N ILE A 18 7.31 2.03 -19.55
CA ILE A 18 7.15 1.14 -18.38
C ILE A 18 7.86 1.72 -17.16
N LEU A 19 9.05 2.28 -17.33
CA LEU A 19 9.84 2.88 -16.25
C LEU A 19 9.18 4.16 -15.69
N ILE A 20 8.56 4.97 -16.54
CA ILE A 20 7.78 6.15 -16.13
C ILE A 20 6.52 5.73 -15.38
N TRP A 21 5.80 4.72 -15.87
CA TRP A 21 4.53 4.28 -15.30
C TRP A 21 4.74 3.64 -13.92
N THR A 22 5.80 2.83 -13.78
CA THR A 22 6.20 2.27 -12.48
C THR A 22 6.58 3.36 -11.49
N LYS A 23 7.45 4.32 -11.86
CA LYS A 23 7.85 5.43 -10.97
C LYS A 23 6.71 6.39 -10.63
N GLY A 24 5.82 6.68 -11.60
CA GLY A 24 4.65 7.52 -11.40
C GLY A 24 3.62 6.89 -10.45
N GLY A 25 3.42 5.57 -10.56
CA GLY A 25 2.58 4.79 -9.65
C GLY A 25 3.09 4.81 -8.21
N LEU A 26 4.40 4.67 -7.99
CA LEU A 26 4.98 4.69 -6.64
C LEU A 26 4.77 6.04 -5.91
N ARG A 27 4.89 7.16 -6.63
CA ARG A 27 4.65 8.49 -6.05
C ARG A 27 3.17 8.72 -5.72
N LYS A 28 2.27 8.22 -6.57
CA LYS A 28 0.82 8.23 -6.37
C LYS A 28 0.43 7.39 -5.14
N GLY A 29 0.88 6.14 -5.10
CA GLY A 29 0.70 5.25 -3.95
C GLY A 29 1.22 5.85 -2.65
N ARG A 30 2.39 6.51 -2.66
CA ARG A 30 2.90 7.18 -1.45
C ARG A 30 2.01 8.33 -0.96
N LYS A 31 1.49 9.16 -1.87
CA LYS A 31 0.54 10.23 -1.50
C LYS A 31 -0.76 9.66 -0.95
N PHE A 32 -1.29 8.60 -1.57
CA PHE A 32 -2.50 7.94 -1.10
C PHE A 32 -2.31 7.29 0.27
N GLY A 33 -1.20 6.59 0.48
CA GLY A 33 -0.82 6.04 1.79
C GLY A 33 -0.73 7.11 2.88
N ASN A 34 -0.22 8.32 2.58
CA ASN A 34 -0.21 9.42 3.55
C ASN A 34 -1.64 9.91 3.90
N LYS A 35 -2.59 9.86 2.96
CA LYS A 35 -3.99 10.18 3.25
C LYS A 35 -4.59 9.13 4.19
N ILE A 36 -4.32 7.85 3.94
CA ILE A 36 -4.76 6.75 4.82
C ILE A 36 -4.11 6.88 6.20
N ALA A 37 -2.81 7.12 6.29
CA ALA A 37 -2.11 7.33 7.56
C ALA A 37 -2.78 8.44 8.38
N LYS A 38 -3.09 9.58 7.75
CA LYS A 38 -3.80 10.68 8.42
C LYS A 38 -5.21 10.29 8.84
N HIS A 39 -5.95 9.56 8.00
CA HIS A 39 -7.30 9.05 8.31
C HIS A 39 -7.29 8.14 9.54
N LEU A 40 -6.25 7.32 9.71
CA LEU A 40 -6.08 6.39 10.83
C LEU A 40 -5.43 7.02 12.07
N GLY A 41 -5.04 8.30 12.01
CA GLY A 41 -4.31 8.95 13.11
C GLY A 41 -2.85 8.51 13.26
N PHE A 42 -2.26 7.90 12.23
CA PHE A 42 -0.89 7.41 12.23
C PHE A 42 0.08 8.44 11.66
N THR A 43 1.35 8.38 12.09
CA THR A 43 2.42 9.10 11.37
C THR A 43 2.68 8.41 10.03
N ASN A 44 3.03 9.18 8.99
CA ASN A 44 3.27 8.63 7.66
C ASN A 44 4.32 7.52 7.67
N ASN A 45 5.44 7.73 8.37
CA ASN A 45 6.54 6.76 8.42
C ASN A 45 6.12 5.46 9.13
N PHE A 46 5.37 5.58 10.23
CA PHE A 46 4.84 4.42 10.94
C PHE A 46 3.90 3.62 10.05
N PHE A 47 2.92 4.28 9.40
CA PHE A 47 2.00 3.62 8.48
C PHE A 47 2.72 2.85 7.36
N HIS A 48 3.67 3.49 6.67
CA HIS A 48 4.43 2.81 5.60
C HIS A 48 5.26 1.65 6.13
N SER A 49 5.86 1.80 7.33
CA SER A 49 6.62 0.70 7.96
C SER A 49 5.72 -0.48 8.31
N VAL A 50 4.53 -0.22 8.86
CA VAL A 50 3.53 -1.27 9.14
C VAL A 50 3.14 -1.97 7.85
N LEU A 51 2.81 -1.21 6.81
CA LEU A 51 2.36 -1.77 5.54
C LEU A 51 3.46 -2.57 4.82
N ASP A 52 4.72 -2.11 4.86
CA ASP A 52 5.88 -2.80 4.31
C ASP A 52 6.13 -4.16 4.99
N ASN A 53 5.85 -4.26 6.29
CA ASN A 53 5.94 -5.54 7.03
C ASN A 53 4.66 -6.37 6.88
N GLY A 54 3.55 -5.79 6.42
CA GLY A 54 2.25 -6.45 6.33
C GLY A 54 1.92 -7.04 4.96
N THR A 55 2.58 -6.57 3.91
CA THR A 55 2.31 -6.94 2.52
C THR A 55 3.38 -7.87 1.97
N SER A 56 2.99 -8.80 1.09
CA SER A 56 3.92 -9.74 0.46
C SER A 56 4.63 -9.16 -0.77
N GLY A 57 4.27 -7.95 -1.19
CA GLY A 57 4.80 -7.29 -2.39
C GLY A 57 5.04 -5.80 -2.14
N PRO A 58 5.38 -5.01 -3.18
CA PRO A 58 5.69 -3.60 -3.00
C PRO A 58 4.48 -2.81 -2.49
N SER A 59 4.53 -2.36 -1.23
CA SER A 59 3.44 -1.64 -0.55
C SER A 59 2.93 -0.43 -1.34
N LEU A 60 3.84 0.34 -1.94
CA LEU A 60 3.50 1.51 -2.75
C LEU A 60 2.75 1.15 -4.04
N GLN A 61 2.98 -0.04 -4.58
CA GLN A 61 2.23 -0.54 -5.73
C GLN A 61 0.82 -0.96 -5.32
N VAL A 62 0.68 -1.63 -4.17
CA VAL A 62 -0.63 -1.95 -3.58
C VAL A 62 -1.44 -0.66 -3.37
N LEU A 63 -0.83 0.37 -2.78
CA LEU A 63 -1.48 1.67 -2.58
C LEU A 63 -1.85 2.36 -3.89
N ALA A 64 -1.01 2.26 -4.93
CA ALA A 64 -1.33 2.81 -6.24
C ALA A 64 -2.53 2.13 -6.89
N ILE A 65 -2.64 0.80 -6.74
CA ILE A 65 -3.78 0.02 -7.25
C ILE A 65 -5.06 0.40 -6.50
N LEU A 66 -5.00 0.50 -5.16
CA LEU A 66 -6.16 0.92 -4.36
C LEU A 66 -6.63 2.33 -4.71
N GLU A 67 -5.71 3.26 -4.98
CA GLU A 67 -6.07 4.62 -5.43
C GLU A 67 -6.81 4.59 -6.79
N THR A 68 -6.42 3.69 -7.70
CA THR A 68 -7.11 3.55 -9.00
C THR A 68 -8.47 2.89 -8.92
N GLY A 69 -8.78 2.16 -7.85
CA GLY A 69 -10.07 1.49 -7.64
C GLY A 69 -11.23 2.43 -7.29
N ASN A 70 -11.00 3.74 -7.23
CA ASN A 70 -11.99 4.77 -6.85
C ASN A 70 -12.66 4.51 -5.49
N LEU A 71 -11.97 3.80 -4.61
CA LEU A 71 -12.40 3.55 -3.23
C LEU A 71 -12.26 4.84 -2.41
N SER A 72 -13.17 5.04 -1.45
CA SER A 72 -12.96 6.05 -0.42
C SER A 72 -11.72 5.72 0.42
N VAL A 73 -11.14 6.73 1.08
CA VAL A 73 -9.97 6.53 1.96
C VAL A 73 -10.28 5.51 3.05
N HIS A 74 -11.50 5.52 3.59
CA HIS A 74 -11.92 4.55 4.59
C HIS A 74 -12.03 3.13 4.03
N GLN A 75 -12.71 2.92 2.90
CA GLN A 75 -12.79 1.60 2.26
C GLN A 75 -11.41 1.03 1.92
N ALA A 76 -10.51 1.86 1.39
CA ALA A 76 -9.13 1.44 1.15
C ALA A 76 -8.39 1.08 2.46
N SER A 77 -8.71 1.75 3.57
CA SER A 77 -8.15 1.40 4.89
C SER A 77 -8.66 0.03 5.37
N VAL A 78 -9.95 -0.26 5.15
CA VAL A 78 -10.58 -1.55 5.50
C VAL A 78 -9.96 -2.68 4.69
N GLU A 79 -9.78 -2.50 3.38
CA GLU A 79 -9.10 -3.47 2.50
C GLU A 79 -7.65 -3.76 2.96
N LEU A 80 -6.98 -2.77 3.54
CA LEU A 80 -5.64 -2.95 4.09
C LEU A 80 -5.63 -3.61 5.47
N GLY A 81 -6.77 -3.74 6.17
CA GLY A 81 -6.89 -4.24 7.54
C GLY A 81 -6.08 -5.51 7.81
N PRO A 82 -6.27 -6.61 7.06
CA PRO A 82 -5.50 -7.85 7.25
C PRO A 82 -3.99 -7.69 7.04
N SER A 83 -3.57 -6.79 6.15
CA SER A 83 -2.15 -6.49 5.91
C SER A 83 -1.59 -5.65 7.05
N LEU A 84 -2.30 -4.62 7.51
CA LEU A 84 -1.90 -3.80 8.65
C LEU A 84 -1.76 -4.63 9.93
N ARG A 85 -2.70 -5.56 10.18
CA ARG A 85 -2.62 -6.49 11.33
C ARG A 85 -1.33 -7.31 11.30
N ARG A 86 -1.03 -7.94 10.15
CA ARG A 86 0.22 -8.70 9.96
C ARG A 86 1.45 -7.82 10.16
N GLY A 87 1.40 -6.59 9.64
CA GLY A 87 2.48 -5.61 9.78
C GLY A 87 2.78 -5.24 11.23
N LEU A 88 1.73 -4.96 12.02
CA LEU A 88 1.88 -4.69 13.45
C LEU A 88 2.48 -5.89 14.19
N THR A 89 1.96 -7.10 13.95
CA THR A 89 2.50 -8.32 14.58
C THR A 89 3.97 -8.56 14.24
N GLN A 90 4.37 -8.29 12.99
CA GLN A 90 5.78 -8.43 12.59
C GLN A 90 6.69 -7.34 13.17
N LEU A 91 6.19 -6.12 13.32
CA LEU A 91 6.97 -5.06 13.98
C LEU A 91 7.12 -5.34 15.47
N GLU A 92 6.05 -5.78 16.13
CA GLU A 92 6.05 -6.16 17.54
C GLU A 92 7.00 -7.34 17.81
N SER A 93 7.04 -8.35 16.93
CA SER A 93 7.96 -9.48 17.09
C SER A 93 9.44 -9.08 16.91
N LYS A 94 9.74 -8.04 16.12
CA LYS A 94 11.10 -7.55 15.86
C LYS A 94 11.60 -6.58 16.93
N PHE A 95 10.73 -5.70 17.42
CA PHE A 95 11.11 -4.57 18.28
C PHE A 95 10.52 -4.64 19.69
N GLY A 96 9.74 -5.69 19.98
CA GLY A 96 8.98 -5.80 21.21
C GLY A 96 7.78 -4.85 21.28
N PRO A 97 7.13 -4.76 22.45
CA PRO A 97 6.04 -3.83 22.68
C PRO A 97 6.51 -2.38 22.53
N GLN A 98 5.82 -1.61 21.70
CA GLN A 98 6.08 -0.19 21.47
C GLN A 98 4.77 0.57 21.63
N GLU A 99 4.79 1.74 22.27
CA GLU A 99 3.59 2.53 22.52
C GLU A 99 2.80 2.84 21.22
N MET A 100 3.52 3.17 20.15
CA MET A 100 2.90 3.43 18.84
C MET A 100 2.21 2.19 18.23
N ILE A 101 2.72 0.99 18.51
CA ILE A 101 2.13 -0.27 18.06
C ILE A 101 0.87 -0.54 18.89
N GLU A 102 0.95 -0.41 20.22
CA GLU A 102 -0.19 -0.59 21.13
C GLU A 102 -1.34 0.36 20.79
N ASN A 103 -1.06 1.64 20.55
CA ASN A 103 -2.05 2.63 20.17
C ASN A 103 -2.71 2.33 18.81
N ALA A 104 -1.98 1.66 17.90
CA ALA A 104 -2.47 1.32 16.57
C ALA A 104 -3.32 0.04 16.54
N LYS A 105 -3.09 -0.89 17.48
CA LYS A 105 -3.82 -2.18 17.57
C LYS A 105 -5.35 -2.02 17.52
N PRO A 106 -6.01 -1.20 18.37
CA PRO A 106 -7.48 -1.10 18.35
C PRO A 106 -8.01 -0.61 17.01
N VAL A 107 -7.38 0.43 16.44
CA VAL A 107 -7.76 0.98 15.12
C VAL A 107 -7.67 -0.08 14.03
N VAL A 108 -6.57 -0.84 14.00
CA VAL A 108 -6.37 -1.90 13.00
C VAL A 108 -7.32 -3.07 13.22
N MET A 109 -7.63 -3.43 14.47
CA MET A 109 -8.59 -4.50 14.76
C MET A 109 -10.01 -4.15 14.33
N ASP A 110 -10.42 -2.89 14.46
CA ASP A 110 -11.71 -2.43 13.93
C ASP A 110 -11.79 -2.53 12.41
N LEU A 111 -10.73 -2.14 11.69
CA LEU A 111 -10.66 -2.30 10.24
C LEU A 111 -10.73 -3.78 9.82
N VAL A 112 -10.05 -4.66 10.55
CA VAL A 112 -10.08 -6.10 10.28
C VAL A 112 -11.48 -6.67 10.50
N ARG A 113 -12.16 -6.26 11.57
CA ARG A 113 -13.53 -6.69 11.86
C ARG A 113 -14.48 -6.25 10.75
N GLU A 114 -14.41 -4.98 10.33
CA GLU A 114 -15.22 -4.47 9.23
C GLU A 114 -14.92 -5.21 7.91
N TRP A 115 -13.64 -5.48 7.64
CA TRP A 115 -13.24 -6.27 6.47
C TRP A 115 -13.85 -7.67 6.51
N GLU A 116 -13.80 -8.37 7.65
CA GLU A 116 -14.40 -9.69 7.82
C GLU A 116 -15.93 -9.66 7.66
N GLU A 117 -16.60 -8.60 8.10
CA GLU A 117 -18.04 -8.39 7.90
C GLU A 117 -18.39 -8.20 6.42
N LEU A 118 -17.60 -7.42 5.68
CA LEU A 118 -17.78 -7.22 4.24
C LEU A 118 -17.58 -8.52 3.44
N GLN A 119 -16.59 -9.33 3.80
CA GLN A 119 -16.33 -10.62 3.12
C GLN A 119 -17.43 -11.66 3.37
N LYS A 120 -18.14 -11.59 4.51
CA LYS A 120 -19.26 -12.50 4.80
C LYS A 120 -20.55 -12.16 4.04
N ASN A 121 -20.68 -10.90 3.62
CA ASN A 121 -21.88 -10.37 2.96
C ASN A 121 -21.71 -10.21 1.45
N SER A 122 -20.55 -10.57 0.90
CA SER A 122 -20.24 -10.58 -0.54
C SER A 122 -20.42 -11.96 -1.16
#